data_AF-A0A084STI0-F1
#
_entry.id   AF-A0A084STI0-F1
#
_cell.length_a   1.000
_cell.length_b   1.000
_cell.length_c   1.000
_cell.angle_alpha   90.00
_cell.angle_beta   90.00
_cell.angle_gamma   90.00
#
_symmetry.space_group_name_H-M   'P 1'
#
loop_
_entity.id
_entity.type
_entity.pdbx_description
1 polymer ?
#
loop_
_entity_poly.entity_id
_entity_poly.type
_entity_poly.pdbx_seq_one_letter_code
_entity_poly.pdbx_strand_id
1 'polypeptide(L)'
;MSISALVMLSALATSPAAPEVSESPRHQFSLYGRSGASIYLSSARTHGGVGGGFGVRDTVDGRWLLQADVNALTGLGSAFAVRVGAGVQRQGWWAPAVLLNLSGLFGDRLDFLTPEHPVPVAGPSLGLGLTVAPARFTLGKAQVSVLELGVGVGTDNPGLGLLYGLTLLEVGVALW
;
A
#
# COMPACT_ATOMS: atom_id res chain seq x y z
N MET A 1 -30.35 19.97 37.32
CA MET A 1 -30.01 19.18 36.10
C MET A 1 -29.75 17.76 36.56
N SER A 2 -30.69 16.85 36.29
CA SER A 2 -30.81 15.56 36.97
C SER A 2 -30.08 14.46 36.21
N ILE A 3 -29.11 13.83 36.88
CA ILE A 3 -28.24 12.75 36.36
C ILE A 3 -29.05 11.44 36.10
N SER A 4 -30.30 11.38 36.54
CA SER A 4 -31.14 10.18 36.47
C SER A 4 -31.56 9.77 35.04
N ALA A 5 -31.54 10.68 34.07
CA ALA A 5 -31.92 10.35 32.68
C ALA A 5 -30.84 9.56 31.92
N LEU A 6 -29.57 9.71 32.29
CA LEU A 6 -28.44 9.09 31.58
C LEU A 6 -28.31 7.59 31.91
N VAL A 7 -28.72 7.19 33.12
CA VAL A 7 -28.60 5.80 33.60
C VAL A 7 -29.69 4.88 33.02
N MET A 8 -30.86 5.43 32.67
CA MET A 8 -31.94 4.65 32.05
C MET A 8 -31.70 4.33 30.56
N LEU A 9 -30.86 5.08 29.85
CA LEU A 9 -30.55 4.79 28.44
C LEU A 9 -29.53 3.64 28.27
N SER A 10 -28.70 3.41 29.29
CA SER A 10 -27.70 2.33 29.31
C SER A 10 -28.29 0.93 29.55
N ALA A 11 -29.54 0.82 30.03
CA ALA A 11 -30.16 -0.47 30.37
C ALA A 11 -30.97 -1.12 29.24
N LEU A 12 -31.19 -0.41 28.12
CA LEU A 12 -31.99 -0.91 26.98
C LEU A 12 -31.14 -1.47 25.82
N ALA A 13 -29.81 -1.46 25.92
CA ALA A 13 -28.90 -1.95 24.87
C ALA A 13 -28.49 -3.42 25.03
N THR A 14 -28.92 -4.11 26.08
CA THR A 14 -28.74 -5.57 26.23
C THR A 14 -29.87 -6.29 25.49
N SER A 15 -29.86 -6.15 24.16
CA SER A 15 -30.52 -7.14 23.31
C SER A 15 -29.69 -8.42 23.38
N PRO A 16 -30.28 -9.61 23.61
CA PRO A 16 -29.55 -10.86 23.50
C PRO A 16 -29.08 -10.96 22.04
N ALA A 17 -27.78 -10.81 21.83
CA ALA A 17 -27.16 -11.02 20.54
C ALA A 17 -27.59 -12.40 20.04
N ALA A 18 -28.32 -12.43 18.93
CA ALA A 18 -28.56 -13.66 18.19
C ALA A 18 -27.20 -14.32 17.93
N PRO A 19 -27.10 -15.66 17.92
CA PRO A 19 -25.86 -16.32 17.57
C PRO A 19 -25.40 -15.80 16.20
N GLU A 20 -24.26 -15.10 16.18
CA GLU A 20 -23.59 -14.71 14.95
C GLU A 20 -23.26 -16.02 14.22
N VAL A 21 -24.07 -16.34 13.22
CA VAL A 21 -23.70 -17.33 12.22
C VAL A 21 -22.45 -16.75 11.59
N SER A 22 -21.31 -17.33 11.95
CA SER A 22 -20.00 -16.94 11.43
C SER A 22 -19.97 -17.29 9.94
N GLU A 23 -20.48 -16.39 9.10
CA GLU A 23 -20.30 -16.49 7.66
C GLU A 23 -18.80 -16.52 7.38
N SER A 24 -18.36 -17.49 6.57
CA SER A 24 -16.96 -17.56 6.17
C SER A 24 -16.54 -16.26 5.47
N PRO A 25 -15.32 -15.74 5.73
CA PRO A 25 -14.85 -14.52 5.11
C PRO A 25 -14.97 -14.61 3.59
N ARG A 26 -15.49 -13.56 2.96
CA ARG A 26 -15.64 -13.51 1.50
C ARG A 26 -14.35 -12.98 0.90
N HIS A 27 -13.55 -13.88 0.35
CA HIS A 27 -12.31 -13.56 -0.36
C HIS A 27 -12.60 -13.23 -1.82
N GLN A 28 -11.98 -12.17 -2.31
CA GLN A 28 -11.98 -11.81 -3.72
C GLN A 28 -10.53 -11.63 -4.18
N PHE A 29 -10.00 -12.70 -4.77
CA PHE A 29 -8.64 -12.71 -5.28
C PHE A 29 -8.59 -12.10 -6.68
N SER A 30 -7.66 -11.17 -6.89
CA SER A 30 -7.54 -10.37 -8.10
C SER A 30 -6.10 -10.30 -8.58
N LEU A 31 -5.91 -10.28 -9.90
CA LEU A 31 -4.63 -9.97 -10.52
C LEU A 31 -4.70 -8.55 -11.08
N TYR A 32 -3.65 -7.76 -10.89
CA TYR A 32 -3.61 -6.38 -11.39
C TYR A 32 -2.30 -6.04 -12.10
N GLY A 33 -2.39 -5.15 -13.08
CA GLY A 33 -1.26 -4.44 -13.67
C GLY A 33 -1.25 -3.00 -13.18
N ARG A 34 -0.06 -2.42 -13.03
CA ARG A 34 0.12 -1.03 -12.59
C ARG A 34 1.25 -0.33 -13.33
N SER A 35 1.17 1.00 -13.38
CA SER A 35 2.23 1.87 -13.89
C SER A 35 2.35 3.13 -13.04
N GLY A 36 3.57 3.66 -12.95
CA GLY A 36 3.87 4.77 -12.07
C GLY A 36 5.36 5.03 -11.87
N ALA A 37 5.67 5.76 -10.81
CA ALA A 37 7.01 6.07 -10.38
C ALA A 37 7.23 5.65 -8.93
N SER A 38 8.47 5.32 -8.58
CA SER A 38 8.90 5.11 -7.20
C SER A 38 10.31 5.60 -7.05
N ILE A 39 10.59 6.35 -6.00
CA ILE A 39 11.92 6.88 -5.72
C ILE A 39 12.21 6.81 -4.22
N TYR A 40 13.41 6.36 -3.90
CA TYR A 40 13.99 6.37 -2.58
C TYR A 40 15.13 7.37 -2.56
N LEU A 41 15.09 8.28 -1.59
CA LEU A 41 16.03 9.38 -1.44
C LEU A 41 16.62 9.33 -0.04
N SER A 42 17.93 9.19 0.07
CA SER A 42 18.68 9.37 1.31
C SER A 42 19.91 10.25 1.06
N SER A 43 20.65 10.57 2.13
CA SER A 43 21.96 11.23 2.00
C SER A 43 23.00 10.37 1.28
N ALA A 44 22.81 9.05 1.27
CA ALA A 44 23.78 8.08 0.77
C ALA A 44 23.43 7.52 -0.61
N ARG A 45 22.15 7.55 -1.02
CA ARG A 45 21.73 7.05 -2.33
C ARG A 45 20.40 7.60 -2.83
N THR A 46 20.27 7.60 -4.14
CA THR A 46 19.01 7.79 -4.86
C THR A 46 18.73 6.55 -5.69
N HIS A 47 17.57 5.93 -5.49
CA HIS A 47 17.21 4.64 -6.10
C HIS A 47 15.76 4.66 -6.56
N GLY A 48 15.47 4.21 -7.77
CA GLY A 48 14.11 4.12 -8.28
C GLY A 48 13.98 4.53 -9.74
N GLY A 49 12.79 4.96 -10.15
CA GLY A 49 12.50 5.33 -11.52
C GLY A 49 11.01 5.32 -11.83
N VAL A 50 10.72 5.27 -13.13
CA VAL A 50 9.38 5.19 -13.71
C VAL A 50 9.24 3.86 -14.43
N GLY A 51 8.08 3.24 -14.33
CA GLY A 51 7.79 1.99 -15.02
C GLY A 51 6.46 1.39 -14.61
N GLY A 52 6.43 0.07 -14.54
CA GLY A 52 5.20 -0.65 -14.28
C GLY A 52 5.45 -2.11 -13.94
N GLY A 53 4.37 -2.79 -13.61
CA GLY A 53 4.44 -4.09 -13.00
C GLY A 53 3.10 -4.77 -12.90
N PHE A 54 3.12 -5.91 -12.25
CA PHE A 54 1.95 -6.71 -11.98
C PHE A 54 1.98 -7.20 -10.54
N GLY A 55 0.79 -7.51 -10.02
CA GLY A 55 0.63 -7.96 -8.66
C GLY A 55 -0.65 -8.74 -8.46
N VAL A 56 -0.78 -9.23 -7.24
CA VAL A 56 -1.94 -9.95 -6.75
C VAL A 56 -2.53 -9.21 -5.57
N ARG A 57 -3.85 -9.24 -5.46
CA ARG A 57 -4.62 -8.62 -4.40
C ARG A 57 -5.67 -9.59 -3.90
N ASP A 58 -5.76 -9.74 -2.59
CA ASP A 58 -6.92 -10.35 -1.96
C ASP A 58 -7.74 -9.27 -1.25
N THR A 59 -9.04 -9.24 -1.53
CA THR A 59 -9.99 -8.36 -0.85
C THR A 59 -10.89 -9.20 0.03
N VAL A 60 -10.78 -9.04 1.36
CA VAL A 60 -11.59 -9.76 2.33
C VAL A 60 -12.78 -8.89 2.74
N ASP A 61 -13.98 -9.45 2.61
CA ASP A 61 -15.27 -8.81 2.92
C ASP A 61 -15.47 -7.47 2.21
N GLY A 62 -14.90 -7.34 1.01
CA GLY A 62 -14.95 -6.11 0.21
C GLY A 62 -14.24 -4.90 0.85
N ARG A 63 -13.55 -5.07 1.98
CA ARG A 63 -13.01 -3.97 2.81
C ARG A 63 -11.51 -4.11 3.06
N TRP A 64 -11.05 -5.28 3.48
CA TRP A 64 -9.65 -5.47 3.84
C TRP A 64 -8.87 -5.84 2.60
N LEU A 65 -7.70 -5.23 2.44
CA LEU A 65 -6.83 -5.46 1.30
C LEU A 65 -5.53 -6.08 1.76
N LEU A 66 -5.12 -7.13 1.07
CA LEU A 66 -3.76 -7.63 1.06
C LEU A 66 -3.26 -7.61 -0.36
N GLN A 67 -2.07 -7.07 -0.61
CA GLN A 67 -1.51 -6.99 -1.96
C GLN A 67 -0.01 -7.23 -1.98
N ALA A 68 0.46 -7.78 -3.09
CA ALA A 68 1.88 -7.90 -3.39
C ALA A 68 2.11 -7.64 -4.88
N ASP A 69 3.12 -6.83 -5.20
CA ASP A 69 3.49 -6.52 -6.58
C ASP A 69 4.99 -6.43 -6.81
N VAL A 70 5.35 -6.63 -8.07
CA VAL A 70 6.70 -6.45 -8.59
C VAL A 70 6.64 -5.50 -9.77
N ASN A 71 7.54 -4.52 -9.80
CA ASN A 71 7.61 -3.49 -10.83
C ASN A 71 9.02 -3.42 -11.40
N ALA A 72 9.12 -3.29 -12.73
CA ALA A 72 10.35 -2.91 -13.39
C ALA A 72 10.36 -1.38 -13.54
N LEU A 73 11.47 -0.76 -13.15
CA LEU A 73 11.65 0.69 -13.12
C LEU A 73 12.87 1.08 -13.95
N THR A 74 12.75 2.19 -14.67
CA THR A 74 13.82 2.77 -15.49
C THR A 74 13.98 4.26 -15.18
N GLY A 75 15.11 4.85 -15.59
CA GLY A 75 15.35 6.30 -15.53
C GLY A 75 16.56 6.69 -14.68
N LEU A 76 16.73 6.09 -13.51
CA LEU A 76 17.94 6.23 -12.67
C LEU A 76 18.85 4.99 -12.74
N GLY A 77 18.67 4.19 -13.80
CA GLY A 77 19.23 2.85 -13.95
C GLY A 77 18.12 1.82 -14.19
N SER A 78 18.49 0.53 -14.19
CA SER A 78 17.53 -0.58 -14.22
C SER A 78 17.28 -1.09 -12.80
N ALA A 79 16.08 -0.82 -12.27
CA ALA A 79 15.70 -1.20 -10.92
C ALA A 79 14.43 -2.06 -10.90
N PHE A 80 14.29 -2.86 -9.84
CA PHE A 80 13.10 -3.63 -9.54
C PHE A 80 12.54 -3.20 -8.19
N ALA A 81 11.23 -2.93 -8.15
CA ALA A 81 10.49 -2.64 -6.92
C ALA A 81 9.65 -3.86 -6.54
N VAL A 82 9.84 -4.36 -5.33
CA VAL A 82 8.95 -5.35 -4.70
C VAL A 82 8.18 -4.64 -3.60
N ARG A 83 6.86 -4.84 -3.56
CA ARG A 83 6.00 -4.24 -2.55
C ARG A 83 5.03 -5.26 -1.99
N VAL A 84 4.86 -5.24 -0.67
CA VAL A 84 3.81 -5.97 0.04
C VAL A 84 3.02 -4.97 0.85
N GLY A 85 1.69 -5.04 0.78
CA GLY A 85 0.81 -4.04 1.36
C GLY A 85 -0.41 -4.65 2.01
N ALA A 86 -0.85 -4.06 3.12
CA ALA A 86 -2.11 -4.38 3.76
C ALA A 86 -2.88 -3.11 4.10
N GLY A 87 -4.19 -3.12 3.98
CA GLY A 87 -4.97 -1.91 4.14
C GLY A 87 -6.46 -2.08 4.16
N VAL A 88 -7.15 -0.96 4.03
CA VAL A 88 -8.61 -0.89 4.01
C VAL A 88 -9.07 -0.11 2.79
N GLN A 89 -10.22 -0.50 2.25
CA GLN A 89 -10.96 0.24 1.24
C GLN A 89 -12.40 0.46 1.66
N ARG A 90 -13.01 1.50 1.10
CA ARG A 90 -14.46 1.70 1.15
C ARG A 90 -15.14 0.71 0.21
N GLN A 91 -16.29 0.18 0.63
CA GLN A 91 -17.15 -0.65 -0.23
C GLN A 91 -18.01 0.23 -1.15
N GLY A 92 -18.23 -0.23 -2.39
CA GLY A 92 -19.06 0.44 -3.40
C GLY A 92 -18.33 0.67 -4.72
N TRP A 93 -18.99 1.40 -5.63
CA TRP A 93 -18.43 1.73 -6.95
C TRP A 93 -17.23 2.67 -6.86
N TRP A 94 -17.24 3.62 -5.94
CA TRP A 94 -16.10 4.43 -5.53
C TRP A 94 -15.53 3.83 -4.25
N ALA A 95 -14.33 3.28 -4.37
CA ALA A 95 -13.69 2.44 -3.37
C ALA A 95 -12.31 2.99 -2.99
N PRO A 96 -12.22 4.23 -2.46
CA PRO A 96 -10.94 4.78 -2.01
C PRO A 96 -10.30 3.86 -0.97
N ALA A 97 -8.97 3.76 -1.02
CA ALA A 97 -8.22 2.85 -0.17
C ALA A 97 -7.01 3.51 0.50
N VAL A 98 -6.60 2.94 1.62
CA VAL A 98 -5.38 3.31 2.36
C VAL A 98 -4.66 2.01 2.73
N LEU A 99 -3.37 1.93 2.43
CA LEU A 99 -2.55 0.74 2.64
C LEU A 99 -1.23 1.09 3.31
N LEU A 100 -0.83 0.29 4.28
CA LEU A 100 0.52 0.24 4.80
C LEU A 100 1.33 -0.71 3.92
N ASN A 101 2.50 -0.27 3.47
CA ASN A 101 3.33 -0.98 2.51
C ASN A 101 4.76 -1.13 3.01
N LEU A 102 5.31 -2.34 2.86
CA LEU A 102 6.74 -2.60 2.89
C LEU A 102 7.24 -2.67 1.45
N SER A 103 8.20 -1.83 1.10
CA SER A 103 8.75 -1.72 -0.25
C SER A 103 10.26 -1.97 -0.23
N GLY A 104 10.74 -2.69 -1.25
CA GLY A 104 12.15 -2.93 -1.49
C GLY A 104 12.53 -2.57 -2.93
N LEU A 105 13.59 -1.79 -3.10
CA LEU A 105 14.18 -1.48 -4.40
C LEU A 105 15.50 -2.22 -4.58
N PHE A 106 15.65 -2.87 -5.72
CA PHE A 106 16.79 -3.71 -6.11
C PHE A 106 17.34 -3.24 -7.45
N GLY A 107 18.63 -3.50 -7.69
CA GLY A 107 19.29 -3.14 -8.95
C GLY A 107 20.08 -1.85 -8.86
N ASP A 108 20.11 -1.14 -9.98
CA ASP A 108 20.94 0.05 -10.19
C ASP A 108 20.45 1.24 -9.36
N ARG A 109 21.40 2.01 -8.86
CA ARG A 109 21.18 3.17 -8.00
C ARG A 109 22.29 4.20 -8.21
N LEU A 110 22.06 5.41 -7.73
CA LEU A 110 23.09 6.43 -7.57
C LEU A 110 23.54 6.42 -6.11
N ASP A 111 24.82 6.15 -5.86
CA ASP A 111 25.41 6.20 -4.52
C ASP A 111 26.21 7.51 -4.34
N PHE A 112 26.10 8.10 -3.16
CA PHE A 112 26.82 9.30 -2.74
C PHE A 112 27.73 8.95 -1.58
N LEU A 113 29.03 9.20 -1.75
CA LEU A 113 30.00 8.98 -0.70
C LEU A 113 30.05 10.21 0.20
N THR A 114 29.76 10.01 1.49
CA THR A 114 29.80 11.05 2.52
C THR A 114 30.78 10.63 3.62
N PRO A 115 31.17 11.53 4.56
CA PRO A 115 31.95 11.11 5.72
C PRO A 115 31.28 10.00 6.54
N GLU A 116 29.95 10.00 6.60
CA GLU A 116 29.14 8.97 7.27
C GLU A 116 29.01 7.69 6.44
N HIS A 117 29.11 7.78 5.11
CA HIS A 117 29.06 6.68 4.16
C HIS A 117 30.28 6.70 3.23
N PRO A 118 31.46 6.30 3.72
CA PRO A 118 32.69 6.29 2.89
C PRO A 118 32.69 5.17 1.84
N VAL A 119 31.75 4.23 1.94
CA VAL A 119 31.52 3.13 0.99
C VAL A 119 30.04 3.10 0.60
N PRO A 120 29.71 2.63 -0.63
CA PRO A 120 28.33 2.46 -1.05
C PRO A 120 27.52 1.60 -0.08
N VAL A 121 26.26 1.99 0.15
CA VAL A 121 25.36 1.26 1.06
C VAL A 121 25.01 -0.10 0.45
N ALA A 122 25.36 -1.16 1.18
CA ALA A 122 25.10 -2.53 0.76
C ALA A 122 23.60 -2.89 0.78
N GLY A 123 23.18 -3.77 -0.14
CA GLY A 123 21.82 -4.33 -0.15
C GLY A 123 20.75 -3.41 -0.76
N PRO A 124 19.47 -3.85 -0.75
CA PRO A 124 18.36 -3.09 -1.34
C PRO A 124 17.99 -1.85 -0.52
N SER A 125 17.25 -0.92 -1.12
CA SER A 125 16.58 0.15 -0.38
C SER A 125 15.26 -0.36 0.15
N LEU A 126 15.16 -0.51 1.47
CA LEU A 126 13.94 -0.97 2.14
C LEU A 126 13.24 0.20 2.82
N GLY A 127 11.92 0.25 2.72
CA GLY A 127 11.11 1.29 3.35
C GLY A 127 9.73 0.82 3.74
N LEU A 128 9.24 1.35 4.85
CA LEU A 128 7.85 1.23 5.30
C LEU A 128 7.12 2.53 4.96
N GLY A 129 5.96 2.44 4.33
CA GLY A 129 5.21 3.61 3.91
C GLY A 129 3.71 3.42 3.91
N LEU A 130 3.01 4.53 3.75
CA LEU A 130 1.57 4.59 3.57
C LEU A 130 1.29 4.89 2.10
N THR A 131 0.26 4.28 1.54
CA THR A 131 -0.27 4.62 0.22
C THR A 131 -1.75 4.90 0.30
N VAL A 132 -2.17 5.99 -0.31
CA VAL A 132 -3.57 6.40 -0.43
C VAL A 132 -4.00 6.33 -1.88
N ALA A 133 -5.14 5.71 -2.15
CA ALA A 133 -5.71 5.53 -3.47
C ALA A 133 -7.09 6.22 -3.53
N PRO A 134 -7.16 7.56 -3.63
CA PRO A 134 -8.43 8.29 -3.56
C PRO A 134 -9.31 8.06 -4.80
N ALA A 135 -8.69 7.87 -5.97
CA ALA A 135 -9.35 7.65 -7.24
C ALA A 135 -9.32 6.16 -7.60
N ARG A 136 -9.98 5.34 -6.78
CA ARG A 136 -10.13 3.89 -7.00
C ARG A 136 -11.62 3.56 -7.16
N PHE A 137 -11.92 2.75 -8.17
CA PHE A 137 -13.27 2.42 -8.59
C PHE A 137 -13.40 0.91 -8.81
N THR A 138 -14.54 0.35 -8.42
CA THR A 138 -14.86 -1.07 -8.62
C THR A 138 -16.05 -1.17 -9.58
N LEU A 139 -15.87 -1.85 -10.71
CA LEU A 139 -16.86 -2.08 -11.75
C LEU A 139 -17.02 -3.58 -12.00
N GLY A 140 -18.00 -4.19 -11.33
CA GLY A 140 -18.22 -5.63 -11.40
C GLY A 140 -17.01 -6.41 -10.88
N LYS A 141 -16.35 -7.17 -11.77
CA LYS A 141 -15.11 -7.90 -11.46
C LYS A 141 -13.84 -7.08 -11.68
N ALA A 142 -13.93 -5.88 -12.26
CA ALA A 142 -12.79 -5.04 -12.52
C ALA A 142 -12.60 -4.00 -11.40
N GLN A 143 -11.36 -3.70 -11.07
CA GLN A 143 -10.99 -2.58 -10.21
C GLN A 143 -10.00 -1.69 -10.94
N VAL A 144 -10.22 -0.39 -10.94
CA VAL A 144 -9.36 0.59 -11.61
C VAL A 144 -8.96 1.66 -10.62
N SER A 145 -7.67 1.99 -10.56
CA SER A 145 -7.19 3.16 -9.84
C SER A 145 -6.37 4.06 -10.76
N VAL A 146 -6.67 5.35 -10.77
CA VAL A 146 -6.02 6.34 -11.65
C VAL A 146 -5.03 7.22 -10.85
N LEU A 147 -5.07 7.13 -9.53
CA LEU A 147 -4.16 7.87 -8.67
C LEU A 147 -3.96 7.14 -7.36
N GLU A 148 -2.70 6.79 -7.09
CA GLU A 148 -2.27 6.40 -5.75
C GLU A 148 -1.00 7.18 -5.37
N LEU A 149 -0.96 7.68 -4.15
CA LEU A 149 0.15 8.44 -3.60
C LEU A 149 0.75 7.67 -2.45
N GLY A 150 2.05 7.38 -2.54
CA GLY A 150 2.82 6.68 -1.53
C GLY A 150 3.86 7.59 -0.89
N VAL A 151 3.97 7.53 0.43
CA VAL A 151 5.07 8.14 1.19
C VAL A 151 5.55 7.17 2.25
N GLY A 152 6.85 7.07 2.46
CA GLY A 152 7.42 6.16 3.44
C GLY A 152 8.80 6.59 3.89
N VAL A 153 9.31 5.82 4.84
CA VAL A 153 10.63 5.99 5.44
C VAL A 153 11.38 4.67 5.36
N GLY A 154 12.69 4.75 5.13
CA GLY A 154 13.59 3.62 5.17
C GLY A 154 14.91 3.99 5.83
N THR A 155 15.86 3.06 5.84
CA THR A 155 17.14 3.25 6.53
C THR A 155 18.32 2.76 5.71
N ASP A 156 19.41 3.51 5.80
CA ASP A 156 20.70 3.28 5.13
C ASP A 156 21.86 3.18 6.15
N ASN A 157 21.55 2.74 7.38
CA ASN A 157 22.41 2.67 8.56
C ASN A 157 23.92 3.03 8.39
N PRO A 158 24.39 4.17 8.95
CA PRO A 158 23.61 5.17 9.66
C PRO A 158 22.74 5.99 8.70
N GLY A 159 21.53 6.38 9.10
CA GLY A 159 20.72 7.34 8.33
C GLY A 159 19.35 6.85 7.90
N LEU A 160 18.56 7.82 7.45
CA LEU A 160 17.17 7.66 7.01
C LEU A 160 17.04 8.05 5.55
N GLY A 161 16.13 7.38 4.86
CA GLY A 161 15.70 7.76 3.52
C GLY A 161 14.19 7.88 3.45
N LEU A 162 13.73 8.65 2.47
CA LEU A 162 12.33 8.88 2.17
C LEU A 162 11.96 8.12 0.91
N LEU A 163 10.86 7.38 0.97
CA LEU A 163 10.27 6.68 -0.15
C LEU A 163 9.07 7.48 -0.65
N TYR A 164 9.04 7.79 -1.95
CA TYR A 164 7.89 8.38 -2.61
C TYR A 164 7.40 7.45 -3.71
N GLY A 165 6.09 7.28 -3.81
CA GLY A 165 5.43 6.48 -4.83
C GLY A 165 4.30 7.25 -5.49
N LEU A 166 4.18 7.13 -6.80
CA LEU A 166 3.06 7.65 -7.57
C LEU A 166 2.58 6.56 -8.51
N THR A 167 1.35 6.08 -8.32
CA THR A 167 0.67 5.22 -9.29
C THR A 167 -0.23 6.08 -10.16
N LEU A 168 -0.07 5.98 -11.47
CA LEU A 168 -0.90 6.70 -12.45
C LEU A 168 -2.04 5.84 -13.01
N LEU A 169 -1.82 4.52 -13.07
CA LEU A 169 -2.83 3.60 -13.51
C LEU A 169 -2.60 2.25 -12.86
N GLU A 170 -3.67 1.69 -12.33
CA GLU A 170 -3.77 0.31 -11.90
C GLU A 170 -5.08 -0.26 -12.43
N VAL A 171 -5.01 -1.46 -13.02
CA VAL A 171 -6.17 -2.20 -13.51
C VAL A 171 -6.08 -3.61 -12.99
N GLY A 172 -7.07 -4.01 -12.21
CA GLY A 172 -7.21 -5.34 -11.61
C GLY A 172 -8.48 -6.05 -12.06
N VAL A 173 -8.41 -7.38 -12.11
CA VAL A 173 -9.56 -8.25 -12.43
C VAL A 173 -9.65 -9.34 -11.36
N ALA A 174 -10.82 -9.46 -10.75
CA ALA A 174 -11.17 -10.51 -9.82
C ALA A 174 -11.31 -11.85 -10.56
N LEU A 175 -10.62 -12.86 -10.04
CA LEU A 175 -10.58 -14.20 -10.60
C LEU A 175 -11.68 -15.10 -10.02
N TRP A 176 -12.04 -14.89 -8.75
CA TRP A 176 -13.00 -15.70 -7.99
C TRP A 176 -13.88 -14.80 -7.12
#